data_AF-A0A9R0JT22-F1
#
_entry.id   AF-A0A9R0JT22-F1
#
_cell.length_a   1.000
_cell.length_b   1.000
_cell.length_c   1.000
_cell.angle_alpha   90.00
_cell.angle_beta   90.00
_cell.angle_gamma   90.00
#
_symmetry.space_group_name_H-M   'P 1'
#
loop_
_entity.id
_entity.type
_entity.pdbx_description
1 polymer ?
#
loop_
_entity_poly.entity_id
_entity_poly.type
_entity_poly.pdbx_seq_one_letter_code
_entity_poly.pdbx_strand_id
1 'polypeptide(L)'
;MASSMHFHGVKAGVNPRLLPSLPFLGNFKLGTSFCCSQETRFKDSSMAIANKKRSFTVNCLKVEERHQQNAEAIANIDEQKFTVVMKFGGSSVASAERMREVADLILSFPEENPVIVLSAMGKTTNNLLNAGEKAVSCGASKASDIPELSVIKDLHFRTVAELGIDISVISSHLDELEQLLKGIAMMKELTLRTKDYLVSFGESMSTRIFAAYMNKIGAKARQYDAFDIGFITTDDFTNADILEATYPALSKRFYDDWAADPAIPIVTGFLGKGCKSCAITTLGRGGSDLTATTIGKALGLREIQVWKDVDGVLTCDPTIYPRAQPVPYLTFDEAAELAYFGAQVLHPQSMRPAREGDVPVRVKNSYNPKAPGTLINRTRDMSEVLLTSIVLKRNVTMLDIVSTRMLGQFGFLAKVFSIFEDLGISVDVVATSEVSISLTLDPSKLWSRELIQQARELDRVVEELENIAVVNLLQNRSIISLIGNVQYSSLILEKAFHVLRTNNVNVQMISQGASKVNISLIVNDDEAEKCVKALHYAFFESEDVPQMHLSAASATTGNGSAVRLDN
;
A
#
# COMPACT_ATOMS: atom_id res chain seq x y z
N MET A 1 -40.57 -22.42 -34.58
CA MET A 1 -40.31 -23.88 -34.59
C MET A 1 -39.52 -24.20 -33.33
N ALA A 2 -40.18 -24.80 -32.35
CA ALA A 2 -39.57 -25.29 -31.13
C ALA A 2 -39.26 -26.77 -31.32
N SER A 3 -38.07 -27.22 -30.91
CA SER A 3 -37.72 -28.63 -30.92
C SER A 3 -36.93 -28.97 -29.65
N SER A 4 -37.66 -29.50 -28.68
CA SER A 4 -37.16 -30.26 -27.53
C SER A 4 -36.65 -31.63 -27.99
N MET A 5 -35.55 -32.13 -27.43
CA MET A 5 -35.26 -33.57 -27.43
C MET A 5 -34.92 -34.07 -26.03
N HIS A 6 -35.75 -34.99 -25.55
CA HIS A 6 -35.48 -35.92 -24.47
C HIS A 6 -34.46 -36.97 -24.91
N PHE A 7 -33.57 -37.40 -24.01
CA PHE A 7 -32.95 -38.72 -24.09
C PHE A 7 -32.95 -39.42 -22.72
N HIS A 8 -33.32 -40.70 -22.78
CA HIS A 8 -33.47 -41.64 -21.68
C HIS A 8 -32.13 -42.09 -21.09
N GLY A 9 -32.17 -42.45 -19.81
CA GLY A 9 -31.02 -42.90 -19.04
C GLY A 9 -30.58 -44.33 -19.32
N VAL A 10 -29.31 -44.59 -19.01
CA VAL A 10 -28.73 -45.92 -18.83
C VAL A 10 -27.91 -45.91 -17.54
N LYS A 11 -28.17 -46.92 -16.71
CA LYS A 11 -27.57 -47.17 -15.38
C LYS A 11 -26.09 -47.53 -15.50
N ALA A 12 -25.26 -47.02 -14.59
CA ALA A 12 -23.93 -47.56 -14.28
C ALA A 12 -23.79 -47.74 -12.76
N GLY A 13 -23.35 -48.93 -12.37
CA GLY A 13 -23.33 -49.40 -10.98
C GLY A 13 -22.20 -48.80 -10.15
N VAL A 14 -22.50 -48.62 -8.86
CA VAL A 14 -21.55 -48.19 -7.82
C VAL A 14 -21.02 -49.43 -7.12
N ASN A 15 -19.69 -49.53 -7.00
CA ASN A 15 -18.99 -50.58 -6.24
C ASN A 15 -18.20 -49.89 -5.11
N PRO A 16 -18.45 -50.18 -3.82
CA PRO A 16 -17.71 -49.57 -2.71
C PRO A 16 -16.54 -50.47 -2.26
N ARG A 17 -15.36 -49.89 -2.03
CA ARG A 17 -14.23 -50.58 -1.38
C ARG A 17 -14.08 -50.13 0.08
N LEU A 18 -14.47 -51.04 0.97
CA LEU A 18 -13.77 -51.57 2.15
C LEU A 18 -12.86 -50.63 2.99
N LEU A 19 -13.34 -50.33 4.20
CA LEU A 19 -12.56 -50.00 5.40
C LEU A 19 -12.50 -51.26 6.30
N PRO A 20 -11.37 -51.55 6.99
CA PRO A 20 -11.34 -52.59 8.02
C PRO A 20 -11.63 -52.03 9.42
N SER A 21 -12.23 -52.87 10.26
CA SER A 21 -12.81 -52.54 11.56
C SER A 21 -12.22 -53.38 12.70
N LEU A 22 -12.21 -52.79 13.92
CA LEU A 22 -12.31 -53.37 15.29
C LEU A 22 -11.03 -53.86 16.03
N PRO A 23 -11.02 -53.99 17.40
CA PRO A 23 -12.15 -53.94 18.38
C PRO A 23 -11.99 -53.21 19.75
N PHE A 24 -13.16 -52.86 20.32
CA PHE A 24 -13.73 -53.00 21.70
C PHE A 24 -12.98 -52.71 23.03
N LEU A 25 -13.61 -51.85 23.86
CA LEU A 25 -14.17 -52.04 25.24
C LEU A 25 -14.51 -50.64 25.81
N GLY A 26 -15.61 -50.29 26.47
CA GLY A 26 -16.81 -50.95 26.97
C GLY A 26 -17.44 -50.06 28.09
N ASN A 27 -18.73 -49.72 27.94
CA ASN A 27 -19.74 -49.38 28.97
C ASN A 27 -19.62 -48.13 29.87
N PHE A 28 -20.60 -47.22 29.81
CA PHE A 28 -21.77 -47.20 30.72
C PHE A 28 -22.84 -46.19 30.24
N LYS A 29 -24.11 -46.62 30.24
CA LYS A 29 -25.33 -45.84 29.96
C LYS A 29 -26.36 -46.17 31.05
N LEU A 30 -27.23 -45.20 31.35
CA LEU A 30 -28.67 -45.23 31.71
C LEU A 30 -28.93 -43.97 32.58
N GLY A 31 -30.05 -43.23 32.55
CA GLY A 31 -31.36 -43.39 31.92
C GLY A 31 -32.43 -42.71 32.81
N THR A 32 -33.20 -41.78 32.22
CA THR A 32 -34.65 -41.48 32.44
C THR A 32 -35.27 -41.10 33.81
N SER A 33 -35.78 -39.85 33.87
CA SER A 33 -37.18 -39.39 34.11
C SER A 33 -38.06 -39.82 35.32
N PHE A 34 -38.68 -38.77 35.93
CA PHE A 34 -40.03 -38.63 36.53
C PHE A 34 -40.35 -39.04 38.00
N CYS A 35 -41.13 -38.12 38.62
CA CYS A 35 -42.17 -38.27 39.68
C CYS A 35 -41.85 -38.17 41.21
N CYS A 36 -42.14 -36.96 41.74
CA CYS A 36 -43.17 -36.59 42.74
C CYS A 36 -43.29 -37.21 44.17
N SER A 37 -43.54 -36.29 45.13
CA SER A 37 -44.15 -36.41 46.49
C SER A 37 -43.23 -36.93 47.62
N GLN A 38 -43.22 -36.42 48.87
CA GLN A 38 -44.19 -35.72 49.74
C GLN A 38 -43.42 -34.66 50.59
N GLU A 39 -44.02 -33.56 51.06
CA GLU A 39 -44.81 -33.50 52.30
C GLU A 39 -45.87 -32.38 52.29
N THR A 40 -47.02 -32.70 52.86
CA THR A 40 -48.19 -31.85 53.10
C THR A 40 -48.51 -31.79 54.59
N ARG A 41 -48.78 -30.60 55.16
CA ARG A 41 -49.99 -30.27 55.97
C ARG A 41 -49.95 -28.80 56.45
N PHE A 42 -50.81 -27.92 55.93
CA PHE A 42 -52.16 -27.50 56.39
C PHE A 42 -52.13 -26.26 57.33
N LYS A 43 -52.47 -25.08 56.79
CA LYS A 43 -53.68 -24.23 57.06
C LYS A 43 -53.51 -23.28 58.28
N ASP A 44 -53.91 -22.01 58.31
CA ASP A 44 -54.92 -21.22 57.57
C ASP A 44 -54.66 -19.70 57.69
N SER A 45 -55.39 -18.93 56.88
CA SER A 45 -55.83 -17.52 57.02
C SER A 45 -55.16 -16.42 56.17
N SER A 46 -55.81 -16.22 55.01
CA SER A 46 -56.29 -14.96 54.43
C SER A 46 -55.33 -13.77 54.22
N MET A 47 -55.06 -13.44 52.95
CA MET A 47 -55.26 -12.07 52.45
C MET A 47 -55.50 -12.10 50.93
N ALA A 48 -56.68 -11.62 50.53
CA ALA A 48 -57.10 -11.46 49.15
C ALA A 48 -56.62 -10.09 48.62
N ILE A 49 -55.95 -10.03 47.47
CA ILE A 49 -55.95 -8.84 46.62
C ILE A 49 -55.98 -9.28 45.14
N ALA A 50 -57.07 -8.91 44.47
CA ALA A 50 -57.29 -9.07 43.04
C ALA A 50 -56.86 -7.83 42.25
N ASN A 51 -56.44 -8.10 41.01
CA ASN A 51 -56.08 -7.20 39.90
C ASN A 51 -56.68 -5.77 39.88
N LYS A 52 -55.81 -4.78 39.63
CA LYS A 52 -56.05 -3.70 38.65
C LYS A 52 -54.76 -2.99 38.23
N LYS A 53 -54.60 -2.82 36.91
CA LYS A 53 -53.52 -2.08 36.22
C LYS A 53 -53.26 -0.70 36.86
N ARG A 54 -51.99 -0.38 37.13
CA ARG A 54 -51.47 0.99 37.28
C ARG A 54 -50.11 1.13 36.60
N SER A 55 -49.97 2.23 35.87
CA SER A 55 -48.80 2.64 35.11
C SER A 55 -47.60 2.91 36.01
N PHE A 56 -46.41 2.51 35.56
CA PHE A 56 -45.15 3.03 36.09
C PHE A 56 -44.65 4.14 35.18
N THR A 57 -44.65 5.35 35.70
CA THR A 57 -44.04 6.54 35.10
C THR A 57 -42.53 6.46 35.37
N VAL A 58 -41.71 6.40 34.32
CA VAL A 58 -40.25 6.51 34.43
C VAL A 58 -39.90 8.00 34.45
N ASN A 59 -39.37 8.49 35.57
CA ASN A 59 -38.88 9.86 35.69
C ASN A 59 -37.67 10.09 34.77
N CYS A 60 -37.88 10.86 33.71
CA CYS A 60 -36.88 11.29 32.73
C CYS A 60 -36.10 12.51 33.23
N LEU A 61 -35.55 12.46 34.45
CA LEU A 61 -34.84 13.62 35.06
C LEU A 61 -33.47 13.26 35.67
N LYS A 62 -32.87 12.12 35.28
CA LYS A 62 -31.49 11.77 35.70
C LYS A 62 -30.60 11.27 34.56
N VAL A 63 -31.05 11.42 33.31
CA VAL A 63 -30.28 11.04 32.11
C VAL A 63 -29.60 12.28 31.51
N GLU A 64 -30.21 13.47 31.59
CA GLU A 64 -29.62 14.70 31.04
C GLU A 64 -28.39 15.18 31.84
N GLU A 65 -28.38 15.11 33.18
CA GLU A 65 -27.22 15.53 33.98
C GLU A 65 -25.97 14.64 33.77
N ARG A 66 -26.15 13.35 33.45
CA ARG A 66 -25.03 12.45 33.11
C ARG A 66 -24.53 12.63 31.68
N HIS A 67 -25.39 13.07 30.77
CA HIS A 67 -24.96 13.43 29.41
C HIS A 67 -24.31 14.81 29.38
N GLN A 68 -24.72 15.76 30.22
CA GLN A 68 -24.02 17.05 30.38
C GLN A 68 -22.64 16.87 31.03
N GLN A 69 -22.53 16.08 32.11
CA GLN A 69 -21.24 15.83 32.76
C GLN A 69 -20.30 14.97 31.91
N ASN A 70 -20.82 14.04 31.10
CA ASN A 70 -20.00 13.35 30.09
C ASN A 70 -19.68 14.25 28.89
N ALA A 71 -20.56 15.16 28.47
CA ALA A 71 -20.26 16.11 27.40
C ALA A 71 -19.23 17.17 27.85
N GLU A 72 -19.26 17.59 29.12
CA GLU A 72 -18.28 18.51 29.72
C GLU A 72 -16.96 17.79 30.06
N ALA A 73 -16.99 16.49 30.38
CA ALA A 73 -15.79 15.66 30.50
C ALA A 73 -15.19 15.27 29.13
N ILE A 74 -16.00 15.20 28.07
CA ILE A 74 -15.55 15.01 26.67
C ILE A 74 -15.08 16.34 26.07
N ALA A 75 -15.61 17.48 26.51
CA ALA A 75 -15.20 18.82 26.08
C ALA A 75 -13.92 19.33 26.75
N ASN A 76 -13.47 18.71 27.86
CA ASN A 76 -12.24 19.08 28.59
C ASN A 76 -11.02 18.17 28.29
N ILE A 77 -11.03 17.39 27.19
CA ILE A 77 -9.87 16.60 26.70
C ILE A 77 -9.30 17.22 25.41
N ASP A 78 -9.43 18.54 25.24
CA ASP A 78 -9.06 19.27 24.03
C ASP A 78 -7.79 20.14 24.20
N GLU A 79 -6.96 19.81 25.20
CA GLU A 79 -5.59 20.33 25.29
C GLU A 79 -4.67 19.55 24.35
N GLN A 80 -4.73 19.93 23.06
CA GLN A 80 -3.74 19.72 22.00
C GLN A 80 -3.07 18.34 21.93
N LYS A 81 -3.82 17.39 21.36
CA LYS A 81 -3.35 16.11 20.84
C LYS A 81 -2.43 16.30 19.62
N PHE A 82 -1.74 15.23 19.22
CA PHE A 82 -1.07 15.13 17.93
C PHE A 82 -2.03 15.52 16.80
N THR A 83 -1.53 16.24 15.80
CA THR A 83 -2.36 16.88 14.76
C THR A 83 -2.23 16.18 13.41
N VAL A 84 -0.98 15.90 13.03
CA VAL A 84 -0.60 15.30 11.74
C VAL A 84 0.60 14.35 11.93
N VAL A 85 0.77 13.44 10.98
CA VAL A 85 2.04 12.72 10.81
C VAL A 85 2.76 13.31 9.61
N MET A 86 4.05 13.62 9.74
CA MET A 86 4.90 14.08 8.63
C MET A 86 5.95 13.03 8.33
N LYS A 87 5.88 12.46 7.13
CA LYS A 87 6.86 11.48 6.65
C LYS A 87 7.84 12.13 5.68
N PHE A 88 9.13 11.91 5.91
CA PHE A 88 10.21 12.35 5.02
C PHE A 88 10.95 11.15 4.43
N GLY A 89 11.17 11.18 3.12
CA GLY A 89 11.92 10.13 2.41
C GLY A 89 13.43 10.26 2.57
N GLY A 90 14.18 9.25 2.11
CA GLY A 90 15.64 9.24 2.26
C GLY A 90 16.35 10.40 1.55
N SER A 91 15.83 10.89 0.43
CA SER A 91 16.36 12.09 -0.26
C SER A 91 16.13 13.38 0.55
N SER A 92 15.07 13.44 1.36
CA SER A 92 14.75 14.56 2.23
C SER A 92 15.67 14.64 3.46
N VAL A 93 16.35 13.55 3.82
CA VAL A 93 17.30 13.48 4.95
C VAL A 93 18.67 12.96 4.51
N ALA A 94 19.04 13.19 3.24
CA ALA A 94 20.25 12.62 2.65
C ALA A 94 21.56 13.25 3.15
N SER A 95 21.51 14.45 3.73
CA SER A 95 22.66 15.21 4.21
C SER A 95 22.27 16.07 5.42
N ALA A 96 23.28 16.62 6.11
CA ALA A 96 23.04 17.58 7.19
C ALA A 96 22.22 18.79 6.70
N GLU A 97 22.55 19.36 5.55
CA GLU A 97 21.81 20.47 4.94
C GLU A 97 20.33 20.14 4.77
N ARG A 98 20.01 18.99 4.17
CA ARG A 98 18.63 18.53 4.00
C ARG A 98 17.93 18.30 5.33
N MET A 99 18.63 17.79 6.35
CA MET A 99 18.07 17.69 7.71
C MET A 99 17.79 19.08 8.32
N ARG A 100 18.62 20.11 8.07
CA ARG A 100 18.31 21.48 8.52
C ARG A 100 17.02 21.99 7.87
N GLU A 101 16.87 21.80 6.57
CA GLU A 101 15.67 22.20 5.84
C GLU A 101 14.40 21.49 6.36
N VAL A 102 14.50 20.19 6.68
CA VAL A 102 13.39 19.44 7.30
C VAL A 102 13.06 19.98 8.69
N ALA A 103 14.06 20.31 9.51
CA ALA A 103 13.84 20.90 10.83
C ALA A 103 13.16 22.28 10.73
N ASP A 104 13.65 23.15 9.85
CA ASP A 104 13.07 24.47 9.58
C ASP A 104 11.62 24.35 9.11
N LEU A 105 11.34 23.35 8.26
CA LEU A 105 9.99 23.06 7.78
C LEU A 105 9.06 22.66 8.92
N ILE A 106 9.49 21.75 9.81
CA ILE A 106 8.68 21.33 10.96
C ILE A 106 8.39 22.53 11.87
N LEU A 107 9.41 23.38 12.11
CA LEU A 107 9.28 24.57 12.96
C LEU A 107 8.49 25.70 12.30
N SER A 108 8.29 25.66 10.98
CA SER A 108 7.49 26.67 10.26
C SER A 108 5.98 26.55 10.50
N PHE A 109 5.52 25.46 11.12
CA PHE A 109 4.13 25.20 11.50
C PHE A 109 4.00 25.04 13.03
N PRO A 110 4.24 26.10 13.84
CA PRO A 110 4.23 26.02 15.30
C PRO A 110 2.87 25.66 15.91
N GLU A 111 1.78 25.82 15.14
CA GLU A 111 0.43 25.43 15.51
C GLU A 111 0.17 23.92 15.39
N GLU A 112 1.02 23.19 14.67
CA GLU A 112 0.90 21.75 14.49
C GLU A 112 1.76 21.03 15.55
N ASN A 113 1.21 19.95 16.12
CA ASN A 113 1.94 18.96 16.92
C ASN A 113 2.18 17.69 16.10
N PRO A 114 3.26 17.61 15.30
CA PRO A 114 3.46 16.51 14.37
C PRO A 114 4.14 15.30 15.02
N VAL A 115 3.80 14.11 14.51
CA VAL A 115 4.65 12.91 14.64
C VAL A 115 5.50 12.79 13.38
N ILE A 116 6.82 12.73 13.52
CA ILE A 116 7.75 12.67 12.39
C ILE A 116 8.15 11.22 12.12
N VAL A 117 8.07 10.80 10.87
CA VAL A 117 8.54 9.48 10.41
C VAL A 117 9.66 9.68 9.40
N LEU A 118 10.83 9.10 9.67
CA LEU A 118 12.00 9.23 8.80
C LEU A 118 12.39 7.89 8.18
N SER A 119 12.73 7.92 6.88
CA SER A 119 13.48 6.86 6.23
C SER A 119 14.98 7.00 6.49
N ALA A 120 15.75 5.95 6.20
CA ALA A 120 17.21 6.00 6.21
C ALA A 120 17.77 7.10 5.29
N MET A 121 18.97 7.60 5.60
CA MET A 121 19.60 8.69 4.85
C MET A 121 19.96 8.28 3.42
N GLY A 122 19.45 8.98 2.41
CA GLY A 122 19.83 8.82 1.01
C GLY A 122 19.72 7.37 0.51
N LYS A 123 20.86 6.77 0.14
CA LYS A 123 20.97 5.39 -0.38
C LYS A 123 21.43 4.38 0.68
N THR A 124 21.39 4.74 1.97
CA THR A 124 21.95 3.92 3.06
C THR A 124 21.33 2.51 3.12
N THR A 125 20.01 2.36 2.95
CA THR A 125 19.37 1.04 2.92
C THR A 125 19.94 0.13 1.83
N ASN A 126 20.16 0.67 0.62
CA ASN A 126 20.76 -0.08 -0.48
C ASN A 126 22.22 -0.44 -0.19
N ASN A 127 22.97 0.50 0.40
CA ASN A 127 24.35 0.24 0.81
C ASN A 127 24.42 -0.85 1.90
N LEU A 128 23.49 -0.87 2.85
CA LEU A 128 23.40 -1.91 3.89
C LEU A 128 23.13 -3.29 3.26
N LEU A 129 22.18 -3.38 2.34
CA LEU A 129 21.89 -4.61 1.61
C LEU A 129 23.12 -5.12 0.84
N ASN A 130 23.74 -4.25 0.05
CA ASN A 130 24.95 -4.57 -0.71
C ASN A 130 26.13 -4.97 0.20
N ALA A 131 26.28 -4.30 1.36
CA ALA A 131 27.29 -4.66 2.35
C ALA A 131 27.05 -6.07 2.91
N GLY A 132 25.80 -6.43 3.21
CA GLY A 132 25.43 -7.77 3.65
C GLY A 132 25.75 -8.85 2.62
N GLU A 133 25.40 -8.62 1.35
CA GLU A 133 25.67 -9.55 0.25
C GLU A 133 27.18 -9.73 0.02
N LYS A 134 27.96 -8.66 0.08
CA LYS A 134 29.43 -8.73 0.00
C LYS A 134 30.05 -9.42 1.21
N ALA A 135 29.52 -9.18 2.40
CA ALA A 135 30.02 -9.81 3.63
C ALA A 135 29.99 -11.34 3.53
N VAL A 136 28.94 -11.93 2.94
CA VAL A 136 28.80 -13.38 2.76
C VAL A 136 30.00 -14.02 2.03
N SER A 137 30.63 -13.28 1.11
CA SER A 137 31.69 -13.80 0.22
C SER A 137 33.10 -13.26 0.49
N CYS A 138 33.25 -12.14 1.20
CA CYS A 138 34.55 -11.46 1.36
C CYS A 138 35.52 -12.16 2.35
N GLY A 139 34.98 -12.96 3.27
CA GLY A 139 35.72 -13.57 4.38
C GLY A 139 35.93 -12.62 5.58
N ALA A 140 35.99 -13.20 6.79
CA ALA A 140 35.92 -12.46 8.05
C ALA A 140 36.99 -11.37 8.24
N SER A 141 38.22 -11.58 7.76
CA SER A 141 39.30 -10.60 7.89
C SER A 141 39.12 -9.34 7.05
N LYS A 142 38.29 -9.40 6.01
CA LYS A 142 38.03 -8.30 5.07
C LYS A 142 36.68 -7.61 5.29
N ALA A 143 35.91 -8.02 6.29
CA ALA A 143 34.58 -7.48 6.54
C ALA A 143 34.60 -5.97 6.90
N SER A 144 35.66 -5.50 7.57
CA SER A 144 35.86 -4.08 7.87
C SER A 144 36.23 -3.25 6.62
N ASP A 145 36.70 -3.89 5.56
CA ASP A 145 37.15 -3.24 4.31
C ASP A 145 36.03 -3.15 3.26
N ILE A 146 34.80 -3.50 3.62
CA ILE A 146 33.65 -3.44 2.70
C ILE A 146 33.41 -1.96 2.31
N PRO A 147 33.46 -1.60 1.02
CA PRO A 147 33.35 -0.20 0.58
C PRO A 147 32.06 0.48 1.06
N GLU A 148 30.94 -0.24 1.02
CA GLU A 148 29.64 0.24 1.48
C GLU A 148 29.64 0.60 2.96
N LEU A 149 30.35 -0.15 3.81
CA LEU A 149 30.46 0.16 5.24
C LEU A 149 31.18 1.50 5.44
N SER A 150 32.27 1.74 4.70
CA SER A 150 32.99 3.02 4.75
C SER A 150 32.11 4.17 4.28
N VAL A 151 31.37 4.00 3.17
CA VAL A 151 30.41 5.01 2.68
C VAL A 151 29.35 5.35 3.74
N ILE A 152 28.82 4.34 4.44
CA ILE A 152 27.84 4.53 5.51
C ILE A 152 28.47 5.30 6.68
N LYS A 153 29.65 4.88 7.16
CA LYS A 153 30.36 5.55 8.26
C LYS A 153 30.66 7.01 7.93
N ASP A 154 31.25 7.26 6.77
CA ASP A 154 31.63 8.61 6.32
C ASP A 154 30.40 9.52 6.21
N LEU A 155 29.29 9.03 5.67
CA LEU A 155 28.05 9.78 5.57
C LEU A 155 27.53 10.22 6.94
N HIS A 156 27.45 9.30 7.90
CA HIS A 156 26.87 9.58 9.21
C HIS A 156 27.82 10.43 10.07
N PHE A 157 29.12 10.15 10.07
CA PHE A 157 30.11 10.96 10.79
C PHE A 157 30.16 12.40 10.27
N ARG A 158 30.20 12.57 8.94
CA ARG A 158 30.16 13.90 8.33
C ARG A 158 28.88 14.65 8.69
N THR A 159 27.74 13.97 8.65
CA THR A 159 26.45 14.58 9.00
C THR A 159 26.42 15.03 10.46
N VAL A 160 26.87 14.18 11.38
CA VAL A 160 26.96 14.52 12.81
C VAL A 160 27.90 15.70 13.04
N ALA A 161 29.06 15.73 12.37
CA ALA A 161 30.01 16.82 12.47
C ALA A 161 29.43 18.14 11.93
N GLU A 162 28.78 18.12 10.77
CA GLU A 162 28.16 19.30 10.14
C GLU A 162 26.96 19.84 10.94
N LEU A 163 26.20 18.96 11.61
CA LEU A 163 25.13 19.38 12.55
C LEU A 163 25.69 19.75 13.93
N GLY A 164 26.95 19.41 14.20
CA GLY A 164 27.66 19.58 15.48
C GLY A 164 27.00 18.83 16.63
N ILE A 165 26.54 17.61 16.37
CA ILE A 165 25.97 16.70 17.37
C ILE A 165 27.11 15.86 17.96
N ASP A 166 26.91 15.30 19.14
CA ASP A 166 27.87 14.35 19.71
C ASP A 166 27.92 13.06 18.86
N ILE A 167 29.14 12.62 18.56
CA ILE A 167 29.43 11.39 17.81
C ILE A 167 28.96 10.13 18.55
N SER A 168 28.84 10.21 19.88
CA SER A 168 28.35 9.13 20.73
C SER A 168 26.93 8.66 20.38
N VAL A 169 26.13 9.52 19.73
CA VAL A 169 24.75 9.22 19.30
C VAL A 169 24.71 8.07 18.27
N ILE A 170 25.74 7.94 17.45
CA ILE A 170 25.78 6.95 16.35
C ILE A 170 26.92 5.93 16.47
N SER A 171 27.95 6.20 17.27
CA SER A 171 29.15 5.36 17.34
C SER A 171 28.82 3.91 17.70
N SER A 172 27.94 3.71 18.70
CA SER A 172 27.51 2.37 19.12
C SER A 172 26.83 1.58 17.99
N HIS A 173 26.00 2.24 17.17
CA HIS A 173 25.27 1.62 16.08
C HIS A 173 26.20 1.27 14.91
N LEU A 174 27.20 2.12 14.63
CA LEU A 174 28.20 1.84 13.61
C LEU A 174 29.13 0.69 14.01
N ASP A 175 29.49 0.61 15.29
CA ASP A 175 30.28 -0.49 15.83
C ASP A 175 29.48 -1.80 15.77
N GLU A 176 28.22 -1.78 16.18
CA GLU A 176 27.30 -2.93 16.12
C GLU A 176 27.07 -3.40 14.67
N LEU A 177 26.88 -2.47 13.73
CA LEU A 177 26.78 -2.75 12.29
C LEU A 177 28.05 -3.46 11.78
N GLU A 178 29.23 -2.97 12.16
CA GLU A 178 30.49 -3.61 11.76
C GLU A 178 30.61 -5.03 12.36
N GLN A 179 30.22 -5.23 13.62
CA GLN A 179 30.23 -6.56 14.24
C GLN A 179 29.24 -7.51 13.56
N LEU A 180 28.07 -7.01 13.17
CA LEU A 180 27.09 -7.79 12.42
C LEU A 180 27.67 -8.26 11.07
N LEU A 181 28.30 -7.36 10.32
CA LEU A 181 28.95 -7.70 9.04
C LEU A 181 30.10 -8.69 9.21
N LYS A 182 30.90 -8.56 10.28
CA LYS A 182 31.92 -9.56 10.65
C LYS A 182 31.31 -10.93 10.94
N GLY A 183 30.19 -10.97 11.66
CA GLY A 183 29.43 -12.19 11.93
C GLY A 183 28.94 -12.86 10.63
N ILE A 184 28.32 -12.09 9.74
CA ILE A 184 27.87 -12.56 8.42
C ILE A 184 29.06 -13.13 7.62
N ALA A 185 30.18 -12.42 7.60
CA ALA A 185 31.37 -12.84 6.86
C ALA A 185 32.06 -14.09 7.43
N MET A 186 31.94 -14.33 8.73
CA MET A 186 32.45 -15.53 9.39
C MET A 186 31.55 -16.74 9.12
N MET A 187 30.23 -16.55 9.20
CA MET A 187 29.25 -17.63 8.99
C MET A 187 29.02 -17.94 7.51
N LYS A 188 29.26 -16.97 6.63
CA LYS A 188 28.91 -17.02 5.19
C LYS A 188 27.41 -17.26 4.95
N GLU A 189 26.58 -16.74 5.85
CA GLU A 189 25.13 -16.89 5.80
C GLU A 189 24.47 -15.53 6.08
N LEU A 190 23.51 -15.17 5.23
CA LEU A 190 22.65 -14.00 5.40
C LEU A 190 21.19 -14.43 5.38
N THR A 191 20.64 -14.72 6.55
CA THR A 191 19.22 -15.09 6.68
C THR A 191 18.32 -13.87 6.47
N LEU A 192 17.04 -14.08 6.12
CA LEU A 192 16.07 -12.98 6.01
C LEU A 192 15.91 -12.20 7.32
N ARG A 193 15.97 -12.88 8.47
CA ARG A 193 15.98 -12.25 9.79
C ARG A 193 17.19 -11.34 9.99
N THR A 194 18.38 -11.82 9.63
CA THR A 194 19.62 -11.03 9.70
C THR A 194 19.56 -9.84 8.75
N LYS A 195 18.95 -10.02 7.57
CA LYS A 195 18.75 -8.96 6.57
C LYS A 195 17.87 -7.83 7.11
N ASP A 196 16.76 -8.15 7.77
CA ASP A 196 15.88 -7.14 8.39
C ASP A 196 16.59 -6.36 9.49
N TYR A 197 17.34 -7.06 10.34
CA TYR A 197 18.15 -6.40 11.36
C TYR A 197 19.25 -5.51 10.75
N LEU A 198 19.93 -5.97 9.70
CA LEU A 198 20.98 -5.23 9.00
C LEU A 198 20.45 -3.91 8.42
N VAL A 199 19.28 -3.91 7.77
CA VAL A 199 18.73 -2.68 7.18
C VAL A 199 18.16 -1.73 8.23
N SER A 200 17.76 -2.24 9.40
CA SER A 200 17.19 -1.42 10.49
C SER A 200 18.14 -0.32 10.99
N PHE A 201 19.45 -0.52 10.88
CA PHE A 201 20.46 0.48 11.23
C PHE A 201 20.27 1.80 10.46
N GLY A 202 19.72 1.74 9.24
CA GLY A 202 19.47 2.92 8.41
C GLY A 202 18.50 3.91 9.07
N GLU A 203 17.26 3.49 9.34
CA GLU A 203 16.29 4.37 10.01
C GLU A 203 16.71 4.70 11.44
N SER A 204 17.26 3.71 12.17
CA SER A 204 17.68 3.90 13.57
C SER A 204 18.73 5.00 13.73
N MET A 205 19.73 5.07 12.85
CA MET A 205 20.72 6.15 12.88
C MET A 205 20.13 7.49 12.43
N SER A 206 19.34 7.50 11.35
CA SER A 206 18.76 8.74 10.81
C SER A 206 17.86 9.48 11.82
N THR A 207 17.01 8.74 12.54
CA THR A 207 16.09 9.30 13.54
C THR A 207 16.82 9.80 14.79
N ARG A 208 17.89 9.11 15.21
CA ARG A 208 18.73 9.53 16.33
C ARG A 208 19.50 10.81 16.04
N ILE A 209 20.12 10.91 14.86
CA ILE A 209 20.78 12.14 14.39
C ILE A 209 19.76 13.29 14.37
N PHE A 210 18.60 13.07 13.75
CA PHE A 210 17.60 14.12 13.61
C PHE A 210 17.01 14.58 14.96
N ALA A 211 16.68 13.65 15.85
CA ALA A 211 16.18 14.00 17.19
C ALA A 211 17.23 14.76 18.02
N ALA A 212 18.50 14.34 17.96
CA ALA A 212 19.58 15.05 18.64
C ALA A 212 19.79 16.47 18.06
N TYR A 213 19.66 16.63 16.74
CA TYR A 213 19.71 17.93 16.08
C TYR A 213 18.58 18.86 16.54
N MET A 214 17.33 18.37 16.54
CA MET A 214 16.16 19.13 16.99
C MET A 214 16.36 19.65 18.42
N ASN A 215 16.80 18.78 19.33
CA ASN A 215 17.08 19.18 20.72
C ASN A 215 18.20 20.22 20.81
N LYS A 216 19.24 20.11 19.98
CA LYS A 216 20.35 21.08 19.93
C LYS A 216 19.88 22.48 19.52
N ILE A 217 18.93 22.59 18.59
CA ILE A 217 18.37 23.87 18.16
C ILE A 217 17.24 24.38 19.08
N GLY A 218 16.99 23.70 20.21
CA GLY A 218 16.00 24.10 21.21
C GLY A 218 14.60 23.54 21.00
N ALA A 219 14.39 22.72 19.97
CA ALA A 219 13.11 22.06 19.70
C ALA A 219 13.09 20.68 20.36
N LYS A 220 12.30 20.55 21.44
CA LYS A 220 12.25 19.31 22.21
C LYS A 220 11.72 18.14 21.38
N ALA A 221 12.55 17.13 21.18
CA ALA A 221 12.24 15.97 20.36
C ALA A 221 12.65 14.67 21.06
N ARG A 222 11.87 13.60 20.83
CA ARG A 222 12.15 12.26 21.38
C ARG A 222 12.21 11.25 20.24
N GLN A 223 13.32 10.51 20.17
CA GLN A 223 13.48 9.43 19.20
C GLN A 223 12.72 8.18 19.65
N TYR A 224 12.14 7.49 18.68
CA TYR A 224 11.42 6.24 18.87
C TYR A 224 11.78 5.20 17.82
N ASP A 225 12.16 4.03 18.30
CA ASP A 225 12.23 2.84 17.45
C ASP A 225 10.83 2.21 17.34
N ALA A 226 10.29 2.12 16.13
CA ALA A 226 8.97 1.54 15.86
C ALA A 226 8.78 0.18 16.55
N PHE A 227 9.81 -0.67 16.50
CA PHE A 227 9.81 -2.01 17.08
C PHE A 227 9.70 -2.02 18.63
N ASP A 228 9.99 -0.91 19.32
CA ASP A 228 9.89 -0.82 20.79
C ASP A 228 8.62 -0.13 21.28
N ILE A 229 7.94 0.65 20.42
CA ILE A 229 6.76 1.44 20.80
C ILE A 229 5.41 0.80 20.49
N GLY A 230 5.41 -0.38 19.88
CA GLY A 230 4.17 -1.13 19.62
C GLY A 230 3.85 -1.37 18.16
N PHE A 231 4.81 -1.25 17.22
CA PHE A 231 4.66 -1.85 15.90
C PHE A 231 4.82 -3.37 16.00
N ILE A 232 3.70 -4.09 15.99
CA ILE A 232 3.66 -5.55 16.12
C ILE A 232 3.34 -6.13 14.75
N THR A 233 4.20 -7.02 14.26
CA THR A 233 4.08 -7.61 12.93
C THR A 233 4.02 -9.14 12.97
N THR A 234 3.74 -9.76 11.82
CA THR A 234 4.09 -11.17 11.60
C THR A 234 5.61 -11.37 11.59
N ASP A 235 6.06 -12.62 11.64
CA ASP A 235 7.48 -12.98 11.58
C ASP A 235 7.96 -13.26 10.13
N ASP A 236 7.20 -12.79 9.14
CA ASP A 236 7.53 -12.91 7.71
C ASP A 236 8.55 -11.81 7.35
N PHE A 237 9.82 -12.05 7.68
CA PHE A 237 10.91 -11.09 7.43
C PHE A 237 10.95 -10.61 5.97
N THR A 238 11.44 -9.38 5.75
CA THR A 238 11.47 -8.63 4.49
C THR A 238 10.12 -8.10 3.97
N ASN A 239 9.00 -8.61 4.48
CA ASN A 239 7.66 -8.18 4.07
C ASN A 239 6.62 -8.47 5.17
N ALA A 240 6.93 -8.07 6.39
CA ALA A 240 6.10 -8.40 7.55
C ALA A 240 4.79 -7.59 7.53
N ASP A 241 3.69 -8.26 7.86
CA ASP A 241 2.37 -7.62 7.93
C ASP A 241 2.13 -7.05 9.33
N ILE A 242 1.57 -5.84 9.38
CA ILE A 242 1.18 -5.18 10.63
C ILE A 242 -0.06 -5.86 11.21
N LEU A 243 0.00 -6.23 12.48
CA LEU A 243 -1.11 -6.83 13.20
C LEU A 243 -2.00 -5.76 13.86
N GLU A 244 -3.30 -6.04 13.97
CA GLU A 244 -4.29 -5.12 14.57
C GLU A 244 -3.95 -4.69 16.00
N ALA A 245 -3.20 -5.50 16.76
CA ALA A 245 -2.72 -5.15 18.10
C ALA A 245 -1.81 -3.91 18.11
N THR A 246 -1.25 -3.52 16.96
CA THR A 246 -0.39 -2.33 16.79
C THR A 246 -1.13 -1.03 17.11
N TYR A 247 -2.36 -0.86 16.62
CA TYR A 247 -3.09 0.40 16.75
C TYR A 247 -3.33 0.84 18.21
N PRO A 248 -3.91 0.00 19.10
CA PRO A 248 -4.08 0.38 20.51
C PRO A 248 -2.74 0.48 21.26
N ALA A 249 -1.74 -0.33 20.92
CA ALA A 249 -0.43 -0.28 21.56
C ALA A 249 0.29 1.05 21.29
N LEU A 250 0.32 1.48 20.02
CA LEU A 250 0.89 2.77 19.61
C LEU A 250 0.15 3.93 20.26
N SER A 251 -1.17 3.92 20.17
CA SER A 251 -2.02 4.99 20.72
C SER A 251 -1.73 5.22 22.20
N LYS A 252 -1.74 4.13 22.98
CA LYS A 252 -1.41 4.19 24.40
C LYS A 252 0.01 4.73 24.63
N ARG A 253 1.01 4.20 23.93
CA ARG A 253 2.41 4.60 24.13
C ARG A 253 2.64 6.08 23.86
N PHE A 254 2.11 6.61 22.75
CA PHE A 254 2.27 8.02 22.40
C PHE A 254 1.55 8.95 23.39
N TYR A 255 0.33 8.62 23.81
CA TYR A 255 -0.41 9.47 24.75
C TYR A 255 0.18 9.45 26.16
N ASP A 256 0.62 8.28 26.66
CA ASP A 256 1.29 8.16 27.96
C ASP A 256 2.60 8.99 27.98
N ASP A 257 3.41 8.86 26.93
CA ASP A 257 4.70 9.55 26.81
C ASP A 257 4.54 11.06 26.60
N TRP A 258 3.49 11.50 25.89
CA TRP A 258 3.16 12.90 25.70
C TRP A 258 2.64 13.55 26.98
N ALA A 259 1.77 12.85 27.72
CA ALA A 259 1.25 13.34 29.00
C ALA A 259 2.35 13.46 30.07
N ALA A 260 3.33 12.55 30.06
CA ALA A 260 4.44 12.59 30.99
C ALA A 260 5.44 13.72 30.67
N ASP A 261 5.81 13.87 29.40
CA ASP A 261 6.81 14.84 28.98
C ASP A 261 6.66 15.16 27.47
N PRO A 262 5.91 16.21 27.10
CA PRO A 262 5.63 16.56 25.70
C PRO A 262 6.92 16.81 24.90
N ALA A 263 7.05 16.10 23.79
CA ALA A 263 8.19 16.20 22.88
C ALA A 263 7.77 15.74 21.48
N ILE A 264 8.33 16.35 20.43
CA ILE A 264 8.07 15.95 19.05
C ILE A 264 8.58 14.51 18.83
N PRO A 265 7.71 13.54 18.52
CA PRO A 265 8.15 12.16 18.31
C PRO A 265 8.83 12.00 16.95
N ILE A 266 10.05 11.47 16.94
CA ILE A 266 10.82 11.14 15.74
C ILE A 266 10.93 9.62 15.63
N VAL A 267 10.11 9.01 14.77
CA VAL A 267 9.88 7.57 14.71
C VAL A 267 10.61 6.96 13.51
N THR A 268 11.20 5.78 13.70
CA THR A 268 11.75 5.00 12.58
C THR A 268 10.63 4.56 11.63
N GLY A 269 10.80 4.83 10.32
CA GLY A 269 9.96 4.21 9.29
C GLY A 269 10.32 2.75 9.07
N PHE A 270 9.53 2.02 8.25
CA PHE A 270 9.88 0.71 7.67
C PHE A 270 10.06 -0.46 8.65
N LEU A 271 10.16 -0.23 9.96
CA LEU A 271 10.49 -1.24 10.97
C LEU A 271 9.28 -1.66 11.82
N GLY A 272 9.36 -2.88 12.34
CA GLY A 272 8.41 -3.43 13.30
C GLY A 272 9.03 -4.56 14.14
N LYS A 273 8.21 -5.20 14.98
CA LYS A 273 8.61 -6.29 15.87
C LYS A 273 7.76 -7.53 15.63
N GLY A 274 8.41 -8.63 15.27
CA GLY A 274 7.74 -9.92 15.06
C GLY A 274 7.06 -10.41 16.33
N CYS A 275 5.79 -10.82 16.22
CA CYS A 275 4.95 -11.16 17.36
C CYS A 275 5.40 -12.42 18.10
N LYS A 276 6.07 -13.37 17.44
CA LYS A 276 6.57 -14.60 18.07
C LYS A 276 8.05 -14.53 18.37
N SER A 277 8.86 -14.10 17.41
CA SER A 277 10.33 -14.09 17.55
C SER A 277 10.84 -12.91 18.37
N CYS A 278 10.02 -11.86 18.55
CA CYS A 278 10.44 -10.57 19.08
C CYS A 278 11.61 -9.92 18.32
N ALA A 279 11.93 -10.41 17.11
CA ALA A 279 12.98 -9.87 16.28
C ALA A 279 12.51 -8.61 15.55
N ILE A 280 13.46 -7.78 15.14
CA ILE A 280 13.20 -6.65 14.25
C ILE A 280 12.78 -7.20 12.89
N THR A 281 11.69 -6.67 12.37
CA THR A 281 11.13 -7.00 11.07
C THR A 281 11.07 -5.75 10.22
N THR A 282 11.03 -5.93 8.90
CA THR A 282 10.80 -4.85 7.96
C THR A 282 9.45 -5.01 7.26
N LEU A 283 8.82 -3.87 6.96
CA LEU A 283 7.46 -3.77 6.43
C LEU A 283 7.38 -3.91 4.90
N GLY A 284 8.48 -4.23 4.24
CA GLY A 284 8.54 -4.35 2.79
C GLY A 284 8.42 -3.02 2.03
N ARG A 285 7.91 -3.09 0.80
CA ARG A 285 7.88 -1.94 -0.12
C ARG A 285 6.96 -0.84 0.38
N GLY A 286 7.47 0.40 0.35
CA GLY A 286 6.75 1.57 0.87
C GLY A 286 6.62 1.57 2.39
N GLY A 287 7.46 0.80 3.11
CA GLY A 287 7.27 0.59 4.54
C GLY A 287 7.36 1.85 5.41
N SER A 288 8.16 2.86 5.06
CA SER A 288 8.14 4.13 5.81
C SER A 288 6.83 4.90 5.62
N ASP A 289 6.22 4.83 4.43
CA ASP A 289 4.88 5.40 4.20
C ASP A 289 3.84 4.61 5.00
N LEU A 290 3.99 3.28 5.07
CA LEU A 290 3.10 2.40 5.84
C LEU A 290 3.19 2.69 7.35
N THR A 291 4.38 2.96 7.88
CA THR A 291 4.56 3.43 9.26
C THR A 291 3.74 4.70 9.49
N ALA A 292 3.85 5.68 8.60
CA ALA A 292 3.16 6.97 8.73
C ALA A 292 1.63 6.82 8.72
N THR A 293 1.09 6.03 7.79
CA THR A 293 -0.35 5.78 7.72
C THR A 293 -0.85 4.97 8.91
N THR A 294 -0.03 4.06 9.44
CA THR A 294 -0.37 3.26 10.64
C THR A 294 -0.48 4.14 11.86
N ILE A 295 0.47 5.07 12.07
CA ILE A 295 0.40 6.06 13.15
C ILE A 295 -0.81 6.97 12.97
N GLY A 296 -1.07 7.44 11.74
CA GLY A 296 -2.24 8.26 11.43
C GLY A 296 -3.56 7.59 11.82
N LYS A 297 -3.74 6.31 11.46
CA LYS A 297 -4.90 5.49 11.86
C LYS A 297 -4.93 5.24 13.38
N ALA A 298 -3.79 4.90 14.00
CA ALA A 298 -3.71 4.58 15.43
C ALA A 298 -4.07 5.77 16.34
N LEU A 299 -3.68 6.97 15.94
CA LEU A 299 -3.92 8.20 16.71
C LEU A 299 -5.20 8.93 16.28
N GLY A 300 -5.84 8.53 15.18
CA GLY A 300 -7.05 9.19 14.66
C GLY A 300 -6.78 10.62 14.20
N LEU A 301 -5.66 10.84 13.50
CA LEU A 301 -5.20 12.17 13.11
C LEU A 301 -6.03 12.78 11.97
N ARG A 302 -5.95 14.10 11.83
CA ARG A 302 -6.66 14.85 10.79
C ARG A 302 -6.18 14.51 9.39
N GLU A 303 -4.86 14.41 9.21
CA GLU A 303 -4.25 14.02 7.93
C GLU A 303 -2.86 13.41 8.12
N ILE A 304 -2.44 12.61 7.14
CA ILE A 304 -1.09 12.06 7.02
C ILE A 304 -0.38 12.80 5.89
N GLN A 305 0.77 13.41 6.16
CA GLN A 305 1.55 14.14 5.17
C GLN A 305 2.77 13.33 4.73
N VAL A 306 2.92 13.17 3.41
CA VAL A 306 4.11 12.60 2.78
C VAL A 306 4.85 13.70 2.04
N TRP A 307 6.05 14.02 2.51
CA TRP A 307 6.88 15.08 1.95
C TRP A 307 7.83 14.53 0.88
N LYS A 308 7.77 15.15 -0.30
CA LYS A 308 8.56 14.84 -1.50
C LYS A 308 9.26 16.09 -2.02
N ASP A 309 9.80 16.00 -3.22
CA ASP A 309 10.54 17.04 -3.97
C ASP A 309 9.72 17.70 -5.10
N VAL A 310 8.47 17.27 -5.29
CA VAL A 310 7.53 17.80 -6.29
C VAL A 310 6.22 18.23 -5.63
N ASP A 311 5.48 19.13 -6.28
CA ASP A 311 4.21 19.72 -5.81
C ASP A 311 3.04 18.73 -5.84
N GLY A 312 3.17 17.62 -5.11
CA GLY A 312 2.20 16.55 -5.03
C GLY A 312 2.39 15.49 -6.11
N VAL A 313 1.28 14.91 -6.56
CA VAL A 313 1.20 13.99 -7.70
C VAL A 313 0.94 14.82 -8.96
N LEU A 314 1.63 14.50 -10.05
CA LEU A 314 1.57 15.27 -11.29
C LEU A 314 0.80 14.51 -12.39
N THR A 315 0.33 15.23 -13.41
CA THR A 315 -0.36 14.68 -14.58
C THR A 315 0.51 13.76 -15.43
N CYS A 316 1.84 13.86 -15.32
CA CYS A 316 2.81 12.87 -15.80
C CYS A 316 4.15 13.09 -15.09
N ASP A 317 5.16 12.25 -15.39
CA ASP A 317 6.52 12.46 -14.88
C ASP A 317 7.13 13.77 -15.45
N PRO A 318 7.55 14.72 -14.59
CA PRO A 318 8.10 16.00 -15.03
C PRO A 318 9.47 15.87 -15.72
N THR A 319 10.18 14.75 -15.52
CA THR A 319 11.42 14.45 -16.24
C THR A 319 11.17 14.07 -17.70
N ILE A 320 9.99 13.49 -17.99
CA ILE A 320 9.57 13.17 -19.36
C ILE A 320 8.98 14.41 -20.02
N TYR A 321 8.11 15.14 -19.33
CA TYR A 321 7.45 16.31 -19.88
C TYR A 321 7.39 17.48 -18.87
N PRO A 322 8.14 18.58 -19.11
CA PRO A 322 8.25 19.68 -18.14
C PRO A 322 6.97 20.46 -17.83
N ARG A 323 5.93 20.37 -18.68
CA ARG A 323 4.63 21.03 -18.43
C ARG A 323 3.65 20.15 -17.63
N ALA A 324 4.16 19.14 -16.93
CA ALA A 324 3.35 18.36 -15.98
C ALA A 324 2.71 19.29 -14.95
N GLN A 325 1.41 19.11 -14.70
CA GLN A 325 0.62 19.95 -13.82
C GLN A 325 0.34 19.20 -12.50
N PRO A 326 0.28 19.90 -11.35
CA PRO A 326 -0.18 19.29 -10.10
C PRO A 326 -1.62 18.81 -10.17
N VAL A 327 -1.86 17.58 -9.72
CA VAL A 327 -3.21 17.01 -9.55
C VAL A 327 -3.66 17.29 -8.12
N PRO A 328 -4.61 18.20 -7.87
CA PRO A 328 -4.93 18.65 -6.50
C PRO A 328 -5.63 17.59 -5.65
N TYR A 329 -6.43 16.71 -6.27
CA TYR A 329 -7.23 15.71 -5.58
C TYR A 329 -7.13 14.36 -6.28
N LEU A 330 -7.00 13.30 -5.49
CA LEU A 330 -7.02 11.92 -5.94
C LEU A 330 -7.91 11.07 -5.04
N THR A 331 -8.45 9.99 -5.60
CA THR A 331 -8.98 8.90 -4.79
C THR A 331 -7.89 7.91 -4.40
N PHE A 332 -8.08 7.14 -3.32
CA PHE A 332 -7.17 6.03 -2.97
C PHE A 332 -7.02 5.00 -4.10
N ASP A 333 -8.09 4.75 -4.86
CA ASP A 333 -8.05 3.81 -5.99
C ASP A 333 -7.21 4.38 -7.16
N GLU A 334 -7.36 5.67 -7.51
CA GLU A 334 -6.49 6.32 -8.49
C GLU A 334 -5.02 6.33 -8.04
N ALA A 335 -4.76 6.67 -6.78
CA ALA A 335 -3.41 6.71 -6.24
C ALA A 335 -2.73 5.31 -6.24
N ALA A 336 -3.49 4.26 -5.94
CA ALA A 336 -2.99 2.88 -5.96
C ALA A 336 -2.56 2.45 -7.37
N GLU A 337 -3.37 2.77 -8.38
CA GLU A 337 -3.06 2.46 -9.79
C GLU A 337 -1.87 3.26 -10.29
N LEU A 338 -1.80 4.57 -9.95
CA LEU A 338 -0.64 5.41 -10.27
C LEU A 338 0.66 4.83 -9.69
N ALA A 339 0.64 4.47 -8.40
CA ALA A 339 1.81 3.93 -7.72
C ALA A 339 2.25 2.58 -8.29
N TYR A 340 1.30 1.73 -8.69
CA TYR A 340 1.59 0.42 -9.26
C TYR A 340 2.37 0.52 -10.59
N PHE A 341 1.99 1.46 -11.47
CA PHE A 341 2.66 1.66 -12.76
C PHE A 341 3.92 2.53 -12.69
N GLY A 342 4.36 2.91 -11.49
CA GLY A 342 5.66 3.56 -11.28
C GLY A 342 5.59 5.08 -11.15
N ALA A 343 4.41 5.68 -11.04
CA ALA A 343 4.34 7.05 -10.57
C ALA A 343 4.92 7.11 -9.15
N GLN A 344 5.76 8.10 -8.87
CA GLN A 344 6.33 8.31 -7.55
C GLN A 344 5.26 8.81 -6.56
N VAL A 345 4.32 7.94 -6.20
CA VAL A 345 3.23 8.17 -5.22
C VAL A 345 3.48 7.25 -4.01
N LEU A 346 2.48 7.04 -3.15
CA LEU A 346 2.51 6.06 -2.06
C LEU A 346 2.24 4.66 -2.60
N HIS A 347 2.99 3.67 -2.11
CA HIS A 347 2.73 2.26 -2.44
C HIS A 347 1.30 1.83 -2.03
N PRO A 348 0.58 0.99 -2.80
CA PRO A 348 -0.79 0.58 -2.46
C PRO A 348 -0.93 -0.02 -1.06
N GLN A 349 0.06 -0.82 -0.63
CA GLN A 349 0.06 -1.43 0.70
C GLN A 349 0.13 -0.39 1.83
N SER A 350 0.84 0.74 1.62
CA SER A 350 0.93 1.81 2.61
C SER A 350 -0.35 2.62 2.71
N MET A 351 -1.18 2.68 1.68
CA MET A 351 -2.46 3.40 1.77
C MET A 351 -3.55 2.62 2.53
N ARG A 352 -3.38 1.31 2.79
CA ARG A 352 -4.42 0.50 3.46
C ARG A 352 -4.87 1.07 4.81
N PRO A 353 -3.97 1.40 5.77
CA PRO A 353 -4.40 1.93 7.06
C PRO A 353 -5.12 3.28 6.92
N ALA A 354 -4.67 4.14 6.01
CA ALA A 354 -5.31 5.42 5.74
C ALA A 354 -6.73 5.24 5.17
N ARG A 355 -6.90 4.31 4.22
CA ARG A 355 -8.20 3.98 3.60
C ARG A 355 -9.20 3.39 4.61
N GLU A 356 -8.74 2.48 5.46
CA GLU A 356 -9.55 1.84 6.50
C GLU A 356 -9.91 2.79 7.63
N GLY A 357 -8.95 3.63 8.05
CA GLY A 357 -9.16 4.66 9.08
C GLY A 357 -9.88 5.91 8.58
N ASP A 358 -10.16 6.01 7.28
CA ASP A 358 -10.71 7.19 6.61
C ASP A 358 -9.88 8.47 6.87
N VAL A 359 -8.55 8.31 6.99
CA VAL A 359 -7.61 9.40 7.21
C VAL A 359 -7.04 9.84 5.88
N PRO A 360 -7.22 11.11 5.46
CA PRO A 360 -6.71 11.59 4.18
C PRO A 360 -5.18 11.63 4.18
N VAL A 361 -4.59 11.36 3.01
CA VAL A 361 -3.14 11.45 2.79
C VAL A 361 -2.84 12.64 1.91
N ARG A 362 -1.92 13.49 2.32
CA ARG A 362 -1.47 14.66 1.54
C ARG A 362 -0.03 14.48 1.08
N VAL A 363 0.21 14.56 -0.23
CA VAL A 363 1.57 14.60 -0.80
C VAL A 363 1.98 16.05 -0.95
N LYS A 364 3.06 16.48 -0.27
CA LYS A 364 3.55 17.86 -0.25
C LYS A 364 4.98 17.97 -0.76
N ASN A 365 5.39 19.16 -1.18
CA ASN A 365 6.76 19.46 -1.59
C ASN A 365 7.55 20.13 -0.47
N SER A 366 8.69 19.55 -0.11
CA SER A 366 9.64 20.13 0.86
C SER A 366 10.27 21.45 0.38
N TYR A 367 10.40 21.67 -0.94
CA TYR A 367 10.92 22.91 -1.51
C TYR A 367 9.85 24.00 -1.68
N ASN A 368 8.57 23.63 -1.63
CA ASN A 368 7.44 24.55 -1.74
C ASN A 368 6.37 24.23 -0.67
N PRO A 369 6.65 24.47 0.62
CA PRO A 369 5.81 23.98 1.72
C PRO A 369 4.41 24.58 1.78
N LYS A 370 4.22 25.74 1.15
CA LYS A 370 2.95 26.47 1.08
C LYS A 370 2.04 25.99 -0.04
N ALA A 371 2.55 25.20 -0.99
CA ALA A 371 1.71 24.59 -2.01
C ALA A 371 0.68 23.65 -1.35
N PRO A 372 -0.55 23.57 -1.88
CA PRO A 372 -1.58 22.68 -1.35
C PRO A 372 -1.20 21.19 -1.47
N GLY A 373 -0.35 20.87 -2.46
CA GLY A 373 0.01 19.52 -2.83
C GLY A 373 -1.18 18.73 -3.39
N THR A 374 -1.15 17.42 -3.21
CA THR A 374 -2.24 16.52 -3.63
C THR A 374 -2.90 15.90 -2.41
N LEU A 375 -4.22 16.03 -2.31
CA LEU A 375 -5.01 15.37 -1.27
C LEU A 375 -5.62 14.07 -1.81
N ILE A 376 -5.28 12.95 -1.19
CA ILE A 376 -5.78 11.62 -1.49
C ILE A 376 -6.86 11.26 -0.47
N ASN A 377 -8.08 11.01 -0.95
CA ASN A 377 -9.24 10.69 -0.11
C ASN A 377 -10.00 9.46 -0.65
N ARG A 378 -11.05 9.01 0.06
CA ARG A 378 -11.91 7.91 -0.41
C ARG A 378 -12.70 8.29 -1.66
N THR A 379 -13.19 9.52 -1.72
CA THR A 379 -13.99 10.04 -2.85
C THR A 379 -13.58 11.48 -3.16
N ARG A 380 -13.81 11.90 -4.40
CA ARG A 380 -13.68 13.28 -4.86
C ARG A 380 -14.72 13.55 -5.94
N ASP A 381 -14.93 14.82 -6.29
CA ASP A 381 -15.75 15.15 -7.44
C ASP A 381 -15.04 14.72 -8.74
N MET A 382 -15.79 13.99 -9.58
CA MET A 382 -15.36 13.44 -10.86
C MET A 382 -16.11 14.07 -12.04
N SER A 383 -16.99 15.05 -11.77
CA SER A 383 -17.87 15.68 -12.77
C SER A 383 -17.09 16.30 -13.93
N GLU A 384 -15.99 17.00 -13.66
CA GLU A 384 -15.18 17.68 -14.67
C GLU A 384 -13.93 16.90 -15.11
N VAL A 385 -13.63 15.76 -14.49
CA VAL A 385 -12.38 15.04 -14.73
C VAL A 385 -12.55 13.95 -15.79
N LEU A 386 -11.88 14.14 -16.93
CA LEU A 386 -11.74 13.14 -17.99
C LEU A 386 -10.54 12.23 -17.70
N LEU A 387 -9.33 12.81 -17.69
CA LEU A 387 -8.07 12.13 -17.41
C LEU A 387 -7.40 12.79 -16.22
N THR A 388 -6.83 11.98 -15.34
CA THR A 388 -6.16 12.40 -14.11
C THR A 388 -4.65 12.46 -14.30
N SER A 389 -4.04 11.42 -14.86
CA SER A 389 -2.58 11.37 -15.07
C SER A 389 -2.19 10.27 -16.07
N ILE A 390 -1.01 10.41 -16.66
CA ILE A 390 -0.39 9.49 -17.62
C ILE A 390 0.91 8.97 -17.00
N VAL A 391 1.00 7.65 -16.86
CA VAL A 391 2.17 6.97 -16.28
C VAL A 391 2.88 6.16 -17.35
N LEU A 392 4.22 6.18 -17.32
CA LEU A 392 5.05 5.39 -18.21
C LEU A 392 5.89 4.38 -17.41
N LYS A 393 5.71 3.09 -17.68
CA LYS A 393 6.59 2.01 -17.19
C LYS A 393 7.45 1.51 -18.35
N ARG A 394 8.76 1.75 -18.25
CA ARG A 394 9.74 1.42 -19.31
C ARG A 394 10.31 0.03 -19.19
N ASN A 395 10.92 -0.42 -20.28
CA ASN A 395 11.74 -1.63 -20.33
C ASN A 395 11.03 -2.86 -19.75
N VAL A 396 9.80 -3.03 -20.20
CA VAL A 396 8.93 -4.15 -19.86
C VAL A 396 9.13 -5.25 -20.88
N THR A 397 9.18 -6.49 -20.41
CA THR A 397 9.18 -7.68 -21.27
C THR A 397 7.74 -8.16 -21.46
N MET A 398 7.34 -8.32 -22.72
CA MET A 398 6.03 -8.86 -23.10
C MET A 398 6.20 -10.29 -23.61
N LEU A 399 5.34 -11.20 -23.17
CA LEU A 399 5.23 -12.56 -23.70
C LEU A 399 3.88 -12.74 -24.37
N ASP A 400 3.86 -13.34 -25.55
CA ASP A 400 2.65 -13.78 -26.23
C ASP A 400 2.64 -15.32 -26.30
N ILE A 401 1.61 -15.92 -25.72
CA ILE A 401 1.46 -17.37 -25.54
C ILE A 401 0.27 -17.82 -26.37
N VAL A 402 0.51 -18.50 -27.48
CA VAL A 402 -0.51 -18.92 -28.43
C VAL A 402 -0.72 -20.44 -28.37
N SER A 403 -1.94 -20.88 -28.12
CA SER A 403 -2.29 -22.30 -28.12
C SER A 403 -3.75 -22.51 -28.54
N THR A 404 -3.95 -23.27 -29.62
CA THR A 404 -5.30 -23.68 -30.05
C THR A 404 -6.00 -24.58 -29.02
N ARG A 405 -5.24 -25.17 -28.09
CA ARG A 405 -5.75 -25.96 -26.97
C ARG A 405 -6.45 -25.12 -25.91
N MET A 406 -6.37 -23.79 -25.97
CA MET A 406 -7.07 -22.90 -25.05
C MET A 406 -8.58 -22.84 -25.32
N LEU A 407 -9.01 -23.12 -26.56
CA LEU A 407 -10.42 -23.11 -26.95
C LEU A 407 -11.22 -24.22 -26.25
N GLY A 408 -12.13 -23.81 -25.37
CA GLY A 408 -13.08 -24.70 -24.70
C GLY A 408 -12.47 -25.63 -23.64
N GLN A 409 -11.19 -25.45 -23.29
CA GLN A 409 -10.52 -26.21 -22.23
C GLN A 409 -10.43 -25.38 -20.95
N PHE A 410 -10.80 -25.99 -19.82
CA PHE A 410 -10.56 -25.40 -18.51
C PHE A 410 -9.13 -25.71 -18.04
N GLY A 411 -8.53 -24.81 -17.27
CA GLY A 411 -7.22 -25.04 -16.63
C GLY A 411 -5.99 -24.61 -17.42
N PHE A 412 -6.10 -24.18 -18.69
CA PHE A 412 -4.94 -23.67 -19.44
C PHE A 412 -4.33 -22.42 -18.77
N LEU A 413 -5.16 -21.43 -18.42
CA LEU A 413 -4.72 -20.24 -17.69
C LEU A 413 -4.08 -20.59 -16.34
N ALA A 414 -4.69 -21.52 -15.58
CA ALA A 414 -4.15 -21.97 -14.31
C ALA A 414 -2.75 -22.59 -14.48
N LYS A 415 -2.54 -23.38 -15.55
CA LYS A 415 -1.24 -23.97 -15.85
C LYS A 415 -0.19 -22.92 -16.23
N VAL A 416 -0.57 -21.93 -17.04
CA VAL A 416 0.32 -20.81 -17.40
C VAL A 416 0.77 -20.06 -16.14
N PHE A 417 -0.15 -19.66 -15.28
CA PHE A 417 0.19 -18.92 -14.05
C PHE A 417 0.92 -19.76 -13.00
N SER A 418 0.68 -21.07 -12.95
CA SER A 418 1.46 -22.00 -12.10
C SER A 418 2.94 -22.00 -12.46
N ILE A 419 3.29 -21.93 -13.75
CA ILE A 419 4.70 -21.87 -14.19
C ILE A 419 5.36 -20.58 -13.68
N PHE A 420 4.66 -19.45 -13.75
CA PHE A 420 5.18 -18.19 -13.22
C PHE A 420 5.32 -18.22 -11.69
N GLU A 421 4.37 -18.84 -10.98
CA GLU A 421 4.43 -19.03 -9.52
C GLU A 421 5.63 -19.90 -9.12
N ASP A 422 5.83 -21.05 -9.77
CA ASP A 422 6.93 -21.99 -9.51
C ASP A 422 8.31 -21.35 -9.74
N LEU A 423 8.40 -20.42 -10.71
CA LEU A 423 9.61 -19.66 -11.01
C LEU A 423 9.74 -18.36 -10.20
N GLY A 424 8.73 -18.01 -9.40
CA GLY A 424 8.72 -16.81 -8.56
C GLY A 424 8.64 -15.49 -9.34
N ILE A 425 8.09 -15.51 -10.55
CA ILE A 425 8.00 -14.36 -11.45
C ILE A 425 6.64 -13.68 -11.32
N SER A 426 6.66 -12.36 -11.14
CA SER A 426 5.43 -11.56 -11.07
C SER A 426 5.01 -11.07 -12.46
N VAL A 427 3.74 -11.25 -12.77
CA VAL A 427 3.09 -10.74 -13.98
C VAL A 427 2.40 -9.41 -13.65
N ASP A 428 2.50 -8.44 -14.55
CA ASP A 428 1.91 -7.10 -14.41
C ASP A 428 0.54 -7.00 -15.10
N VAL A 429 0.55 -6.87 -16.44
CA VAL A 429 -0.63 -6.67 -17.28
C VAL A 429 -0.92 -7.94 -18.08
N VAL A 430 -2.20 -8.27 -18.18
CA VAL A 430 -2.71 -9.45 -18.90
C VAL A 430 -3.76 -9.02 -19.91
N ALA A 431 -3.75 -9.64 -21.09
CA ALA A 431 -4.79 -9.57 -22.11
C ALA A 431 -4.95 -10.94 -22.76
N THR A 432 -6.17 -11.28 -23.16
CA THR A 432 -6.50 -12.60 -23.72
C THR A 432 -7.28 -12.45 -25.02
N SER A 433 -7.00 -13.33 -25.97
CA SER A 433 -7.88 -13.64 -27.11
C SER A 433 -8.50 -15.03 -26.90
N GLU A 434 -9.16 -15.57 -27.92
CA GLU A 434 -9.73 -16.93 -27.88
C GLU A 434 -8.65 -18.03 -27.83
N VAL A 435 -7.46 -17.77 -28.40
CA VAL A 435 -6.37 -18.75 -28.56
C VAL A 435 -5.02 -18.25 -28.04
N SER A 436 -4.93 -17.02 -27.52
CA SER A 436 -3.68 -16.46 -27.04
C SER A 436 -3.84 -15.68 -25.74
N ILE A 437 -2.74 -15.59 -25.01
CA ILE A 437 -2.59 -14.80 -23.80
C ILE A 437 -1.34 -13.93 -23.99
N SER A 438 -1.50 -12.62 -23.87
CA SER A 438 -0.38 -11.69 -23.85
C SER A 438 -0.18 -11.16 -22.43
N LEU A 439 1.06 -11.20 -21.95
CA LEU A 439 1.45 -10.90 -20.58
C LEU A 439 2.63 -9.93 -20.57
N THR A 440 2.72 -9.11 -19.54
CA THR A 440 3.91 -8.30 -19.25
C THR A 440 4.50 -8.70 -17.89
N LEU A 441 5.83 -8.64 -17.76
CA LEU A 441 6.52 -9.03 -16.54
C LEU A 441 6.98 -7.82 -15.73
N ASP A 442 6.93 -7.90 -14.40
CA ASP A 442 7.44 -6.85 -13.54
C ASP A 442 8.96 -6.76 -13.65
N PRO A 443 9.52 -5.63 -14.14
CA PRO A 443 10.95 -5.36 -14.10
C PRO A 443 11.52 -5.62 -12.69
N SER A 444 10.83 -5.17 -11.64
CA SER A 444 11.45 -4.91 -10.34
C SER A 444 11.96 -6.15 -9.58
N LYS A 445 11.48 -7.35 -9.91
CA LYS A 445 11.98 -8.63 -9.38
C LYS A 445 13.08 -9.26 -10.24
N LEU A 446 13.14 -8.92 -11.52
CA LEU A 446 14.21 -9.34 -12.43
C LEU A 446 15.48 -8.50 -12.20
N TRP A 447 15.35 -7.20 -11.93
CA TRP A 447 16.48 -6.26 -11.83
C TRP A 447 17.30 -6.29 -10.54
N SER A 448 16.86 -6.95 -9.46
CA SER A 448 17.69 -7.14 -8.26
C SER A 448 18.74 -8.25 -8.43
N ARG A 449 18.83 -8.86 -9.61
CA ARG A 449 19.75 -9.96 -9.95
C ARG A 449 20.65 -9.54 -11.10
N GLU A 450 21.85 -10.12 -11.19
CA GLU A 450 22.79 -9.89 -12.28
C GLU A 450 22.14 -10.14 -13.66
N LEU A 451 22.51 -9.35 -14.68
CA LEU A 451 21.97 -9.43 -16.05
C LEU A 451 22.02 -10.85 -16.64
N ILE A 452 23.03 -11.64 -16.28
CA ILE A 452 23.20 -13.03 -16.73
C ILE A 452 22.13 -13.94 -16.12
N GLN A 453 21.76 -13.71 -14.87
CA GLN A 453 20.72 -14.48 -14.18
C GLN A 453 19.33 -14.17 -14.76
N GLN A 454 19.09 -12.91 -15.14
CA GLN A 454 17.84 -12.48 -15.78
C GLN A 454 17.61 -13.18 -17.12
N ALA A 455 18.63 -13.21 -17.99
CA ALA A 455 18.54 -13.87 -19.28
C ALA A 455 18.20 -15.37 -19.13
N ARG A 456 18.90 -16.06 -18.21
CA ARG A 456 18.66 -17.47 -17.92
C ARG A 456 17.26 -17.75 -17.35
N GLU A 457 16.73 -16.85 -16.51
CA GLU A 457 15.38 -17.00 -15.96
C GLU A 457 14.31 -16.83 -17.05
N LEU A 458 14.47 -15.86 -17.95
CA LEU A 458 13.58 -15.66 -19.09
C LEU A 458 13.61 -16.83 -20.07
N ASP A 459 14.80 -17.35 -20.40
CA ASP A 459 14.95 -18.52 -21.27
C ASP A 459 14.22 -19.73 -20.66
N ARG A 460 14.37 -19.96 -19.35
CA ARG A 460 13.69 -21.04 -18.64
C ARG A 460 12.17 -20.91 -18.65
N VAL A 461 11.63 -19.68 -18.50
CA VAL A 461 10.19 -19.44 -18.62
C VAL A 461 9.69 -19.81 -20.00
N VAL A 462 10.41 -19.40 -21.05
CA VAL A 462 10.04 -19.70 -22.43
C VAL A 462 10.07 -21.20 -22.67
N GLU A 463 11.13 -21.90 -22.27
CA GLU A 463 11.25 -23.37 -22.39
C GLU A 463 10.08 -24.11 -21.72
N GLU A 464 9.72 -23.73 -20.49
CA GLU A 464 8.60 -24.36 -19.77
C GLU A 464 7.24 -24.08 -20.42
N LEU A 465 7.02 -22.88 -20.94
CA LEU A 465 5.80 -22.50 -21.63
C LEU A 465 5.69 -23.12 -23.04
N GLU A 466 6.81 -23.33 -23.72
CA GLU A 466 6.88 -23.97 -25.04
C GLU A 466 6.40 -25.44 -25.00
N ASN A 467 6.45 -26.08 -23.83
CA ASN A 467 5.87 -27.41 -23.64
C ASN A 467 4.34 -27.46 -23.83
N ILE A 468 3.66 -26.31 -23.75
CA ILE A 468 2.19 -26.22 -23.78
C ILE A 468 1.62 -25.27 -24.85
N ALA A 469 2.46 -24.38 -25.40
CA ALA A 469 2.05 -23.32 -26.31
C ALA A 469 3.21 -22.89 -27.23
N VAL A 470 2.92 -22.07 -28.22
CA VAL A 470 3.94 -21.30 -28.96
C VAL A 470 4.15 -19.98 -28.22
N VAL A 471 5.40 -19.63 -27.93
CA VAL A 471 5.74 -18.46 -27.10
C VAL A 471 6.56 -17.47 -27.92
N ASN A 472 6.14 -16.21 -27.95
CA ASN A 472 6.91 -15.11 -28.52
C ASN A 472 7.32 -14.16 -27.39
N LEU A 473 8.63 -13.96 -27.22
CA LEU A 473 9.18 -13.04 -26.24
C LEU A 473 9.58 -11.73 -26.93
N LEU A 474 9.04 -10.61 -26.43
CA LEU A 474 9.25 -9.27 -26.96
C LEU A 474 9.78 -8.35 -25.87
N GLN A 475 11.07 -7.99 -25.96
CA GLN A 475 11.73 -7.06 -25.04
C GLN A 475 11.59 -5.61 -25.51
N ASN A 476 12.06 -4.66 -24.70
CA ASN A 476 12.06 -3.23 -25.01
C ASN A 476 10.66 -2.71 -25.35
N ARG A 477 9.69 -3.05 -24.50
CA ARG A 477 8.34 -2.49 -24.53
C ARG A 477 8.14 -1.52 -23.39
N SER A 478 7.14 -0.66 -23.55
CA SER A 478 6.73 0.32 -22.56
C SER A 478 5.23 0.22 -22.34
N ILE A 479 4.80 0.34 -21.09
CA ILE A 479 3.39 0.47 -20.73
C ILE A 479 3.09 1.96 -20.51
N ILE A 480 2.11 2.47 -21.24
CA ILE A 480 1.50 3.78 -21.00
C ILE A 480 0.16 3.54 -20.33
N SER A 481 0.04 3.93 -19.06
CA SER A 481 -1.20 3.82 -18.30
C SER A 481 -1.89 5.18 -18.24
N LEU A 482 -3.14 5.20 -18.70
CA LEU A 482 -4.04 6.35 -18.65
C LEU A 482 -4.93 6.21 -17.41
N ILE A 483 -4.67 7.02 -16.39
CA ILE A 483 -5.48 7.05 -15.18
C ILE A 483 -6.51 8.16 -15.29
N GLY A 484 -7.79 7.84 -15.18
CA GLY A 484 -8.87 8.80 -15.39
C GLY A 484 -10.25 8.27 -15.06
N ASN A 485 -11.28 9.01 -15.47
CA ASN A 485 -12.66 8.63 -15.23
C ASN A 485 -13.15 7.62 -16.27
N VAL A 486 -13.22 6.34 -15.91
CA VAL A 486 -13.65 5.28 -16.84
C VAL A 486 -15.11 5.41 -17.29
N GLN A 487 -15.94 6.25 -16.64
CA GLN A 487 -17.27 6.59 -17.17
C GLN A 487 -17.20 7.21 -18.57
N TYR A 488 -16.09 7.90 -18.87
CA TYR A 488 -15.80 8.50 -20.17
C TYR A 488 -14.79 7.68 -20.98
N SER A 489 -14.63 6.39 -20.68
CA SER A 489 -13.62 5.52 -21.32
C SER A 489 -13.66 5.54 -22.85
N SER A 490 -14.84 5.54 -23.47
CA SER A 490 -14.95 5.62 -24.94
C SER A 490 -14.32 6.90 -25.51
N LEU A 491 -14.57 8.04 -24.87
CA LEU A 491 -13.98 9.32 -25.26
C LEU A 491 -12.47 9.35 -25.02
N ILE A 492 -12.01 8.82 -23.89
CA ILE A 492 -10.58 8.70 -23.57
C ILE A 492 -9.87 7.86 -24.64
N LEU A 493 -10.42 6.69 -24.98
CA LEU A 493 -9.85 5.79 -25.98
C LEU A 493 -9.85 6.41 -27.37
N GLU A 494 -10.96 7.02 -27.80
CA GLU A 494 -11.04 7.72 -29.10
C GLU A 494 -9.94 8.77 -29.22
N LYS A 495 -9.83 9.66 -28.23
CA LYS A 495 -8.83 10.74 -28.21
C LYS A 495 -7.41 10.18 -28.16
N ALA A 496 -7.16 9.19 -27.31
CA ALA A 496 -5.85 8.55 -27.20
C ALA A 496 -5.42 7.89 -28.52
N PHE A 497 -6.27 7.06 -29.13
CA PHE A 497 -5.94 6.38 -30.38
C PHE A 497 -5.84 7.35 -31.57
N HIS A 498 -6.59 8.45 -31.58
CA HIS A 498 -6.42 9.49 -32.58
C HIS A 498 -5.02 10.13 -32.51
N VAL A 499 -4.55 10.45 -31.30
CA VAL A 499 -3.22 11.00 -31.05
C VAL A 499 -2.13 10.00 -31.45
N LEU A 500 -2.26 8.74 -31.03
CA LEU A 500 -1.28 7.70 -31.34
C LEU A 500 -1.20 7.43 -32.84
N ARG A 501 -2.34 7.35 -33.53
CA ARG A 501 -2.41 7.19 -34.99
C ARG A 501 -1.72 8.35 -35.71
N THR A 502 -1.99 9.59 -35.30
CA THR A 502 -1.36 10.79 -35.89
C THR A 502 0.16 10.79 -35.72
N ASN A 503 0.66 10.14 -34.67
CA ASN A 503 2.08 10.00 -34.41
C ASN A 503 2.72 8.74 -35.03
N ASN A 504 1.96 7.97 -35.82
CA ASN A 504 2.33 6.68 -36.42
C ASN A 504 2.75 5.62 -35.38
N VAL A 505 2.09 5.61 -34.22
CA VAL A 505 2.35 4.66 -33.14
C VAL A 505 1.37 3.50 -33.22
N ASN A 506 1.89 2.28 -33.18
CA ASN A 506 1.08 1.07 -33.15
C ASN A 506 1.03 0.49 -31.74
N VAL A 507 -0.16 0.50 -31.14
CA VAL A 507 -0.41 -0.16 -29.86
C VAL A 507 -0.42 -1.67 -30.07
N GLN A 508 0.39 -2.39 -29.30
CA GLN A 508 0.60 -3.84 -29.44
C GLN A 508 -0.32 -4.65 -28.54
N MET A 509 -0.66 -4.11 -27.38
CA MET A 509 -1.55 -4.73 -26.41
C MET A 509 -2.33 -3.64 -25.67
N ILE A 510 -3.59 -3.93 -25.38
CA ILE A 510 -4.49 -3.07 -24.62
C ILE A 510 -5.03 -3.90 -23.46
N SER A 511 -5.01 -3.34 -22.26
CA SER A 511 -5.66 -3.96 -21.10
C SER A 511 -6.46 -2.91 -20.34
N GLN A 512 -7.74 -3.21 -20.18
CA GLN A 512 -8.66 -2.45 -19.36
C GLN A 512 -9.44 -3.47 -18.52
N GLY A 513 -9.20 -3.46 -17.22
CA GLY A 513 -9.89 -4.34 -16.29
C GLY A 513 -11.26 -3.78 -15.86
N ALA A 514 -11.87 -4.46 -14.88
CA ALA A 514 -13.02 -3.91 -14.14
C ALA A 514 -12.63 -2.74 -13.21
N SER A 515 -11.32 -2.46 -13.05
CA SER A 515 -10.84 -1.27 -12.37
C SER A 515 -11.41 -0.03 -13.05
N LYS A 516 -12.02 0.85 -12.26
CA LYS A 516 -12.77 2.01 -12.77
C LYS A 516 -11.88 3.21 -13.09
N VAL A 517 -10.56 3.05 -13.08
CA VAL A 517 -9.66 4.21 -13.20
C VAL A 517 -8.47 4.02 -14.14
N ASN A 518 -8.17 2.82 -14.64
CA ASN A 518 -6.94 2.57 -15.42
C ASN A 518 -7.21 1.94 -16.81
N ILE A 519 -6.49 2.42 -17.82
CA ILE A 519 -6.36 1.83 -19.16
C ILE A 519 -4.88 1.75 -19.51
N SER A 520 -4.36 0.54 -19.73
CA SER A 520 -2.95 0.31 -20.06
C SER A 520 -2.78 -0.01 -21.55
N LEU A 521 -1.83 0.69 -22.18
CA LEU A 521 -1.45 0.54 -23.59
C LEU A 521 0.02 0.16 -23.68
N ILE A 522 0.34 -0.90 -24.43
CA ILE A 522 1.72 -1.32 -24.64
C ILE A 522 2.20 -0.81 -26.00
N VAL A 523 3.33 -0.13 -26.01
CA VAL A 523 4.02 0.43 -27.20
C VAL A 523 5.49 0.02 -27.21
N ASN A 524 6.22 0.32 -28.29
CA ASN A 524 7.67 0.16 -28.27
C ASN A 524 8.33 1.20 -27.33
N ASP A 525 9.45 0.85 -26.71
CA ASP A 525 10.11 1.72 -25.73
C ASP A 525 10.69 3.01 -26.35
N ASP A 526 11.12 2.95 -27.60
CA ASP A 526 11.71 4.06 -28.38
C ASP A 526 10.70 5.17 -28.72
N GLU A 527 9.43 4.82 -28.89
CA GLU A 527 8.35 5.78 -29.17
C GLU A 527 7.60 6.25 -27.91
N ALA A 528 7.83 5.62 -26.76
CA ALA A 528 7.01 5.79 -25.57
C ALA A 528 6.97 7.22 -25.01
N GLU A 529 8.13 7.90 -24.94
CA GLU A 529 8.17 9.30 -24.50
C GLU A 529 7.40 10.24 -25.42
N LYS A 530 7.53 10.03 -26.73
CA LYS A 530 6.83 10.83 -27.73
C LYS A 530 5.33 10.67 -27.56
N CYS A 531 4.86 9.44 -27.29
CA CYS A 531 3.47 9.16 -26.97
C CYS A 531 3.00 9.91 -25.73
N VAL A 532 3.75 9.82 -24.62
CA VAL A 532 3.38 10.52 -23.37
C VAL A 532 3.27 12.03 -23.59
N LYS A 533 4.23 12.63 -24.28
CA LYS A 533 4.23 14.08 -24.60
C LYS A 533 3.01 14.47 -25.44
N ALA A 534 2.71 13.70 -26.48
CA ALA A 534 1.57 13.97 -27.37
C ALA A 534 0.22 13.76 -26.68
N LEU A 535 0.09 12.70 -25.87
CA LEU A 535 -1.10 12.43 -25.07
C LEU A 535 -1.30 13.52 -24.02
N HIS A 536 -0.25 13.92 -23.31
CA HIS A 536 -0.34 14.98 -22.31
C HIS A 536 -0.84 16.29 -22.92
N TYR A 537 -0.25 16.71 -24.05
CA TYR A 537 -0.69 17.90 -24.76
C TYR A 537 -2.19 17.83 -25.14
N ALA A 538 -2.63 16.69 -25.68
CA ALA A 538 -4.02 16.51 -26.08
C ALA A 538 -4.99 16.46 -24.88
N PHE A 539 -4.62 15.89 -23.74
CA PHE A 539 -5.55 15.74 -22.61
C PHE A 539 -5.56 16.94 -21.66
N PHE A 540 -4.45 17.64 -21.50
CA PHE A 540 -4.30 18.67 -20.46
C PHE A 540 -4.04 20.09 -21.01
N GLU A 541 -3.69 20.26 -22.30
CA GLU A 541 -3.34 21.56 -22.87
C GLU A 541 -4.22 22.00 -24.05
N SER A 542 -4.77 21.08 -24.84
CA SER A 542 -5.66 21.46 -25.94
C SER A 542 -7.02 21.93 -25.40
N GLU A 543 -7.48 23.11 -25.83
CA GLU A 543 -8.81 23.66 -25.51
C GLU A 543 -9.98 22.80 -26.05
N ASP A 544 -9.69 21.76 -26.84
CA ASP A 544 -10.63 20.74 -27.32
C ASP A 544 -10.98 19.70 -26.23
N VAL A 545 -11.43 20.16 -25.05
CA VAL A 545 -12.25 19.33 -24.17
C VAL A 545 -13.70 19.61 -24.56
N PRO A 546 -14.40 18.67 -25.22
CA PRO A 546 -15.78 18.90 -25.62
C PRO A 546 -16.58 19.29 -24.37
N GLN A 547 -17.31 20.42 -24.46
CA GLN A 547 -18.36 20.72 -23.50
C GLN A 547 -19.21 19.46 -23.35
N MET A 548 -19.22 18.89 -22.14
CA MET A 548 -20.08 17.76 -21.82
C MET A 548 -21.47 18.08 -22.34
N HIS A 549 -22.06 17.19 -23.13
CA HIS A 549 -23.44 17.30 -23.57
C HIS A 549 -24.36 17.26 -22.33
N LEU A 550 -24.53 18.40 -21.70
CA LEU A 550 -25.66 18.72 -20.84
C LEU A 550 -26.87 18.78 -21.76
N SER A 551 -27.45 17.61 -22.06
CA SER A 551 -28.84 17.55 -22.48
C SER A 551 -29.71 17.89 -21.27
N ALA A 552 -29.80 19.19 -20.98
CA ALA A 552 -30.85 19.72 -20.15
C ALA A 552 -32.17 19.44 -20.86
N ALA A 553 -32.89 18.44 -20.36
CA ALA A 553 -34.29 18.23 -20.67
C ALA A 553 -35.11 19.40 -20.11
N SER A 554 -35.17 20.49 -20.87
CA SER A 554 -36.20 21.54 -20.81
C SER A 554 -36.53 21.84 -22.27
N ALA A 555 -37.74 21.76 -22.79
CA ALA A 555 -39.05 21.74 -22.19
C ALA A 555 -40.03 21.15 -23.23
N THR A 556 -41.15 20.58 -22.79
CA THR A 556 -42.49 20.97 -23.27
C THR A 556 -43.55 20.26 -22.44
N THR A 557 -44.12 20.98 -21.48
CA THR A 557 -45.53 20.89 -21.15
C THR A 557 -46.34 21.27 -22.39
N GLY A 558 -46.73 20.28 -23.18
CA GLY A 558 -47.62 20.44 -24.33
C GLY A 558 -48.98 19.83 -24.01
N ASN A 559 -49.99 20.70 -23.88
CA ASN A 559 -51.40 20.35 -23.78
C ASN A 559 -51.83 19.40 -24.90
N GLY A 560 -52.76 18.50 -24.56
CA GLY A 560 -53.30 17.51 -25.49
C GLY A 560 -54.06 18.11 -26.67
N SER A 561 -53.95 17.42 -27.80
CA SER A 561 -55.03 17.23 -28.75
C SER A 561 -54.67 16.06 -29.65
N ALA A 562 -55.53 15.04 -29.64
CA ALA A 562 -55.42 13.84 -30.45
C ALA A 562 -55.49 14.19 -31.94
N VAL A 563 -54.59 13.60 -32.74
CA VAL A 563 -54.76 13.48 -34.19
C VAL A 563 -54.52 12.02 -34.56
N ARG A 564 -55.60 11.40 -35.07
CA ARG A 564 -55.62 10.08 -35.69
C ARG A 564 -54.73 10.07 -36.94
N LEU A 565 -53.95 9.01 -37.11
CA LEU A 565 -53.40 8.65 -38.41
C LEU A 565 -54.30 7.57 -39.00
N ASP A 566 -55.05 7.96 -40.03
CA ASP A 566 -55.62 7.03 -41.02
C ASP A 566 -54.66 6.97 -42.22
N ASN A 567 -54.50 5.73 -42.72
CA ASN A 567 -53.77 5.25 -43.91
C ASN A 567 -52.25 5.01 -43.79
#